data_AF-A0A4Y5YRN0-F1
#
_entry.id   AF-A0A4Y5YRN0-F1
#
_cell.length_a   1.000
_cell.length_b   1.000
_cell.length_c   1.000
_cell.angle_alpha   90.00
_cell.angle_beta   90.00
_cell.angle_gamma   90.00
#
_symmetry.space_group_name_H-M   'P 1'
#
loop_
_entity.id
_entity.type
_entity.pdbx_description
1 polymer ?
#
loop_
_entity_poly.entity_id
_entity_poly.type
_entity_poly.pdbx_seq_one_letter_code
_entity_poly.pdbx_strand_id
1 'polypeptide(L)'
;MTPEHNSARHDRDGVARAALALLDEVGLADLSMRRIASRLEVQPSALYWHFSSKQELLAELADRITAGIPRDAADVLTTARGIRDALFTYRDGAELVLSTYALRLGSSYAQTALESTLARHGHTDVADRAAALLHFVLGHATLVQQRMHADSHGAALADGTVDITAGLDRVFDLGVTAIAGQPASSGVSPQTTPRRGPV
;
A
#
# COMPACT_ATOMS: atom_id res chain seq x y z
N MET A 1 10.53 45.25 -2.38
CA MET A 1 10.42 43.79 -2.54
C MET A 1 10.32 43.19 -1.15
N THR A 2 9.11 42.89 -0.72
CA THR A 2 8.86 42.16 0.53
C THR A 2 9.19 40.69 0.25
N PRO A 3 9.93 39.97 1.11
CA PRO A 3 10.14 38.55 0.90
C PRO A 3 8.80 37.86 1.14
N GLU A 4 8.17 37.37 0.08
CA GLU A 4 7.07 36.42 0.21
C GLU A 4 7.63 35.22 0.96
N HIS A 5 7.20 35.04 2.21
CA HIS A 5 7.60 33.87 2.97
C HIS A 5 7.08 32.65 2.22
N ASN A 6 8.02 31.77 1.88
CA ASN A 6 7.85 30.47 1.24
C ASN A 6 7.06 29.48 2.13
N SER A 7 6.04 29.95 2.84
CA SER A 7 5.24 29.19 3.80
C SER A 7 4.48 28.05 3.15
N ALA A 8 4.10 28.18 1.87
CA ALA A 8 3.42 27.13 1.11
C ALA A 8 4.34 25.98 0.68
N ARG A 9 5.66 26.16 0.56
CA ARG A 9 6.59 25.03 0.35
C ARG A 9 6.91 24.30 1.66
N HIS A 10 6.76 24.97 2.79
CA HIS A 10 7.18 24.46 4.10
C HIS A 10 5.99 24.06 4.98
N ASP A 11 4.75 24.15 4.49
CA ASP A 11 3.59 23.62 5.19
C ASP A 11 3.63 22.08 5.25
N ARG A 12 2.71 21.49 6.01
CA ARG A 12 2.65 20.03 6.24
C ARG A 12 2.66 19.25 4.91
N ASP A 13 1.98 19.78 3.91
CA ASP A 13 1.82 19.16 2.60
C ASP A 13 3.09 19.29 1.73
N GLY A 14 3.72 20.46 1.73
CA GLY A 14 5.02 20.70 1.12
C GLY A 14 6.12 19.83 1.72
N VAL A 15 6.16 19.69 3.05
CA VAL A 15 7.10 18.80 3.74
C VAL A 15 6.90 17.35 3.33
N ALA A 16 5.66 16.87 3.32
CA ALA A 16 5.35 15.49 2.94
C ALA A 16 5.70 15.18 1.47
N ARG A 17 5.40 16.10 0.54
CA ARG A 17 5.82 15.97 -0.87
C ARG A 17 7.34 15.92 -1.02
N ALA A 18 8.05 16.81 -0.33
CA ALA A 18 9.52 16.83 -0.39
C ALA A 18 10.12 15.55 0.19
N ALA A 19 9.51 14.99 1.25
CA ALA A 19 9.93 13.74 1.84
C ALA A 19 9.67 12.53 0.91
N LEU A 20 8.53 12.48 0.20
CA LEU A 20 8.26 11.44 -0.82
C LEU A 20 9.22 11.54 -2.01
N ALA A 21 9.52 12.74 -2.50
CA ALA A 21 10.51 12.92 -3.56
C ALA A 21 11.91 12.48 -3.09
N LEU A 22 12.28 12.80 -1.85
CA LEU A 22 13.55 12.37 -1.29
C LEU A 22 13.59 10.85 -1.05
N LEU A 23 12.48 10.24 -0.62
CA LEU A 23 12.35 8.79 -0.49
C LEU A 23 12.66 8.09 -1.82
N ASP A 24 12.12 8.58 -2.93
CA ASP A 24 12.36 8.00 -4.25
C ASP A 24 13.85 8.07 -4.66
N GLU A 25 14.50 9.19 -4.32
CA GLU A 25 15.92 9.42 -4.62
C GLU A 25 16.85 8.54 -3.78
N VAL A 26 16.67 8.51 -2.45
CA VAL A 26 17.68 7.94 -1.52
C VAL A 26 17.23 6.65 -0.84
N GLY A 27 15.95 6.30 -0.90
CA GLY A 27 15.38 5.17 -0.18
C GLY A 27 15.07 5.47 1.29
N LEU A 28 14.36 4.55 1.94
CA LEU A 28 13.81 4.71 3.29
C LEU A 28 14.91 4.74 4.36
N ALA A 29 15.95 3.92 4.20
CA ALA A 29 17.07 3.83 5.14
C ALA A 29 17.79 5.18 5.32
N ASP A 30 17.93 5.94 4.23
CA ASP A 30 18.58 7.25 4.22
C ASP A 30 17.61 8.42 4.46
N LEU A 31 16.29 8.17 4.48
CA LEU A 31 15.30 9.22 4.73
C LEU A 31 15.32 9.68 6.18
N SER A 32 15.84 10.89 6.44
CA SER A 32 15.93 11.46 7.80
C SER A 32 15.38 12.89 7.88
N MET A 33 14.88 13.27 9.06
CA MET A 33 14.39 14.63 9.32
C MET A 33 15.42 15.70 8.94
N ARG A 34 16.71 15.46 9.20
CA ARG A 34 17.79 16.37 8.85
C ARG A 34 17.96 16.52 7.34
N ARG A 35 17.93 15.42 6.58
CA ARG A 35 18.04 15.47 5.11
C ARG A 35 16.81 16.12 4.47
N ILE A 36 15.60 15.84 4.98
CA ILE A 36 14.37 16.51 4.55
C ILE A 36 14.46 18.02 4.78
N ALA A 37 14.89 18.44 5.97
CA ALA A 37 15.06 19.86 6.31
C ALA A 37 16.11 20.52 5.41
N SER A 38 17.22 19.83 5.15
CA SER A 38 18.28 20.32 4.25
C SER A 38 17.76 20.50 2.82
N ARG A 39 16.96 19.56 2.31
CA ARG A 39 16.32 19.65 0.98
C ARG A 39 15.36 20.84 0.88
N LEU A 40 14.69 21.17 1.98
CA LEU A 40 13.78 22.31 2.08
C LEU A 40 14.47 23.62 2.47
N GLU A 41 15.80 23.61 2.66
CA GLU A 41 16.58 24.77 3.11
C GLU A 41 16.07 25.37 4.43
N VAL A 42 15.60 24.52 5.35
CA VAL A 42 15.14 24.89 6.70
C VAL A 42 15.92 24.18 7.79
N GLN A 43 15.83 24.68 9.02
CA GLN A 43 16.35 23.99 10.18
C GLN A 43 15.49 22.74 10.51
N PRO A 44 16.06 21.63 11.00
CA PRO A 44 15.29 20.43 11.36
C PRO A 44 14.17 20.68 12.39
N SER A 45 14.37 21.64 13.30
CA SER A 45 13.35 22.08 14.27
C SER A 45 12.09 22.59 13.59
N ALA A 46 12.20 23.17 12.38
CA ALA A 46 11.07 23.68 11.63
C ALA A 46 10.08 22.57 11.23
N LEU A 47 10.57 21.37 10.94
CA LEU A 47 9.72 20.24 10.57
C LEU A 47 8.86 19.75 11.74
N TYR A 48 9.33 19.92 12.97
CA TYR A 48 8.60 19.48 14.16
C TYR A 48 7.36 20.33 14.49
N TRP A 49 7.21 21.50 13.86
CA TRP A 49 5.94 22.25 13.90
C TRP A 49 4.83 21.59 13.07
N HIS A 50 5.21 20.77 12.08
CA HIS A 50 4.26 20.08 11.21
C HIS A 50 4.06 18.62 11.58
N PHE A 51 5.10 17.96 12.09
CA PHE A 51 5.08 16.57 12.50
C PHE A 51 5.82 16.39 13.82
N SER A 52 5.11 15.96 14.85
CA SER A 52 5.64 15.74 16.21
C SER A 52 6.78 14.71 16.24
N SER A 53 6.88 13.82 15.26
CA SER A 53 7.93 12.83 15.14
C SER A 53 8.18 12.39 13.70
N LYS A 54 9.32 11.70 13.47
CA LYS A 54 9.57 11.00 12.19
C LYS A 54 8.48 9.98 11.89
N GLN A 55 7.95 9.30 12.90
CA GLN A 55 6.91 8.27 12.71
C GLN A 55 5.58 8.88 12.24
N GLU A 56 5.21 10.06 12.75
CA GLU A 56 4.03 10.78 12.27
C GLU A 56 4.20 11.23 10.81
N LEU A 57 5.40 11.69 10.43
CA LEU A 57 5.68 11.99 9.03
C LEU A 57 5.56 10.73 8.15
N LEU A 58 6.17 9.61 8.56
CA LEU A 58 6.10 8.36 7.79
C LEU A 58 4.66 7.86 7.65
N ALA A 59 3.85 7.98 8.69
CA ALA A 59 2.41 7.70 8.64
C ALA A 59 1.69 8.53 7.57
N GLU A 60 1.92 9.85 7.54
CA GLU A 60 1.39 10.73 6.50
C GLU A 60 1.85 10.31 5.10
N LEU A 61 3.11 9.89 4.95
CA LEU A 61 3.61 9.41 3.66
C LEU A 61 2.92 8.11 3.23
N ALA A 62 2.72 7.17 4.17
CA ALA A 62 2.03 5.91 3.90
C ALA A 62 0.57 6.14 3.46
N ASP A 63 -0.12 7.06 4.13
CA ASP A 63 -1.48 7.43 3.76
C ASP A 63 -1.52 8.07 2.37
N ARG A 64 -0.54 8.91 2.01
CA ARG A 64 -0.43 9.49 0.66
C ARG A 64 -0.15 8.45 -0.42
N ILE A 65 0.74 7.50 -0.15
CA ILE A 65 1.03 6.37 -1.05
C ILE A 65 -0.27 5.60 -1.30
N THR A 66 -1.02 5.29 -0.24
CA THR A 66 -2.24 4.48 -0.34
C THR A 66 -3.48 5.28 -0.76
N ALA A 67 -3.45 6.62 -0.76
CA ALA A 67 -4.59 7.45 -1.16
C ALA A 67 -4.96 7.31 -2.65
N GLY A 68 -4.01 6.92 -3.51
CA GLY A 68 -4.24 6.70 -4.94
C GLY A 68 -5.00 5.42 -5.28
N ILE A 69 -5.26 4.56 -4.29
CA ILE A 69 -5.94 3.27 -4.51
C ILE A 69 -7.41 3.52 -4.90
N PRO A 70 -7.89 2.95 -6.01
CA PRO A 70 -9.29 3.10 -6.43
C PRO A 70 -10.25 2.59 -5.34
N ARG A 71 -11.20 3.44 -4.93
CA ARG A 71 -12.19 3.09 -3.89
C ARG A 71 -13.29 2.14 -4.38
N ASP A 72 -13.57 2.17 -5.69
CA ASP A 72 -14.65 1.43 -6.32
C ASP A 72 -14.13 0.41 -7.34
N ALA A 73 -13.02 -0.24 -7.02
CA ALA A 73 -12.48 -1.30 -7.86
C ALA A 73 -13.51 -2.43 -8.08
N ALA A 74 -13.47 -3.03 -9.28
CA ALA A 74 -14.47 -4.00 -9.72
C ALA A 74 -14.51 -5.25 -8.83
N ASP A 75 -13.34 -5.75 -8.46
CA ASP A 75 -13.17 -6.97 -7.66
C ASP A 75 -11.95 -6.88 -6.73
N VAL A 76 -11.79 -7.88 -5.87
CA VAL A 76 -10.71 -7.95 -4.87
C VAL A 76 -9.33 -7.96 -5.53
N LEU A 77 -9.20 -8.61 -6.69
CA LEU A 77 -7.93 -8.68 -7.43
C LEU A 77 -7.51 -7.31 -7.94
N THR A 78 -8.45 -6.56 -8.50
CA THR A 78 -8.24 -5.19 -8.98
C THR A 78 -7.86 -4.26 -7.82
N THR A 79 -8.52 -4.40 -6.66
CA THR A 79 -8.15 -3.65 -5.46
C THR A 79 -6.72 -3.98 -5.01
N ALA A 80 -6.36 -5.26 -4.94
CA ALA A 80 -5.03 -5.70 -4.53
C ALA A 80 -3.93 -5.22 -5.48
N ARG A 81 -4.17 -5.28 -6.80
CA ARG A 81 -3.25 -4.71 -7.80
C ARG A 81 -3.10 -3.21 -7.63
N GLY A 82 -4.20 -2.48 -7.41
CA GLY A 82 -4.14 -1.04 -7.13
C GLY A 82 -3.31 -0.69 -5.89
N ILE A 83 -3.42 -1.48 -4.82
CA ILE A 83 -2.55 -1.35 -3.64
C ILE A 83 -1.09 -1.58 -4.04
N ARG A 84 -0.78 -2.70 -4.69
CA ARG A 84 0.58 -3.06 -5.09
C ARG A 84 1.21 -1.98 -5.98
N ASP A 85 0.50 -1.51 -6.97
CA ASP A 85 1.00 -0.51 -7.92
C ASP A 85 1.25 0.84 -7.22
N ALA A 86 0.41 1.19 -6.24
CA ALA A 86 0.66 2.34 -5.37
C ALA A 86 1.95 2.20 -4.55
N LEU A 87 2.21 1.01 -3.98
CA LEU A 87 3.46 0.73 -3.25
C LEU A 87 4.71 0.84 -4.14
N PHE A 88 4.59 0.51 -5.43
CA PHE A 88 5.68 0.62 -6.41
C PHE A 88 5.89 2.02 -6.96
N THR A 89 5.03 2.99 -6.61
CA THR A 89 5.18 4.38 -7.07
C THR A 89 6.45 5.04 -6.51
N TYR A 90 6.92 4.61 -5.34
CA TYR A 90 8.11 5.16 -4.71
C TYR A 90 9.08 4.04 -4.32
N ARG A 91 10.38 4.33 -4.46
CA ARG A 91 11.44 3.49 -3.87
C ARG A 91 11.17 3.23 -2.38
N ASP A 92 11.34 1.98 -1.94
CA ASP A 92 11.05 1.52 -0.58
C ASP A 92 9.61 1.81 -0.09
N GLY A 93 8.66 2.10 -0.99
CA GLY A 93 7.28 2.38 -0.66
C GLY A 93 6.59 1.22 0.08
N ALA A 94 6.87 -0.03 -0.31
CA ALA A 94 6.33 -1.20 0.38
C ALA A 94 6.87 -1.33 1.81
N GLU A 95 8.16 -1.09 2.02
CA GLU A 95 8.80 -1.15 3.34
C GLU A 95 8.31 -0.03 4.26
N LEU A 96 8.12 1.17 3.71
CA LEU A 96 7.55 2.31 4.45
C LEU A 96 6.14 1.98 4.93
N VAL A 97 5.26 1.54 4.04
CA VAL A 97 3.86 1.23 4.36
C VAL A 97 3.77 0.03 5.30
N LEU A 98 4.61 -0.99 5.13
CA LEU A 98 4.69 -2.13 6.06
C LEU A 98 5.09 -1.68 7.48
N SER A 99 6.10 -0.81 7.59
CA SER A 99 6.60 -0.30 8.86
C SER A 99 5.55 0.51 9.62
N THR A 100 4.82 1.40 8.92
CA THR A 100 3.77 2.21 9.55
C THR A 100 2.54 1.38 9.90
N TYR A 101 2.20 0.39 9.06
CA TYR A 101 1.12 -0.57 9.34
C TYR A 101 1.42 -1.40 10.59
N ALA A 102 2.64 -1.90 10.75
CA ALA A 102 3.06 -2.67 11.93
C ALA A 102 2.95 -1.86 13.24
N LEU A 103 3.15 -0.55 13.16
CA LEU A 103 2.98 0.37 14.29
C LEU A 103 1.54 0.88 14.47
N ARG A 104 0.62 0.47 13.59
CA ARG A 104 -0.78 0.95 13.54
C ARG A 104 -0.89 2.47 13.35
N LEU A 105 0.04 3.05 12.61
CA LEU A 105 0.13 4.50 12.40
C LEU A 105 -0.37 4.97 11.03
N GLY A 106 -0.80 4.07 10.13
CA GLY A 106 -1.28 4.46 8.79
C GLY A 106 -1.92 3.30 8.02
N SER A 107 -2.07 3.47 6.70
CA SER A 107 -2.55 2.45 5.75
C SER A 107 -4.04 2.11 5.88
N SER A 108 -4.81 2.99 6.52
CA SER A 108 -6.26 2.84 6.68
C SER A 108 -6.97 2.70 5.32
N TYR A 109 -6.53 3.45 4.31
CA TYR A 109 -7.13 3.43 2.97
C TYR A 109 -7.06 2.06 2.28
N ALA A 110 -5.90 1.40 2.32
CA ALA A 110 -5.73 0.08 1.70
C ALA A 110 -6.59 -0.99 2.38
N GLN A 111 -6.60 -0.99 3.72
CA GLN A 111 -7.43 -1.89 4.52
C GLN A 111 -8.92 -1.66 4.22
N THR A 112 -9.39 -0.42 4.30
CA THR A 112 -10.80 -0.06 4.03
C THR A 112 -11.21 -0.40 2.60
N ALA A 113 -10.34 -0.23 1.61
CA ALA A 113 -10.64 -0.59 0.22
C ALA A 113 -10.85 -2.10 0.05
N LEU A 114 -10.02 -2.93 0.69
CA LEU A 114 -10.18 -4.38 0.71
C LEU A 114 -11.46 -4.80 1.43
N GLU A 115 -11.71 -4.27 2.63
CA GLU A 115 -12.91 -4.56 3.42
C GLU A 115 -14.19 -4.20 2.64
N SER A 116 -14.23 -3.00 2.06
CA SER A 116 -15.37 -2.53 1.28
C SER A 116 -15.61 -3.39 0.05
N THR A 117 -14.56 -3.82 -0.65
CA THR A 117 -14.68 -4.68 -1.83
C THR A 117 -15.14 -6.09 -1.46
N LEU A 118 -14.56 -6.69 -0.42
CA LEU A 118 -14.95 -8.00 0.08
C LEU A 118 -16.42 -8.01 0.55
N ALA A 119 -16.85 -6.98 1.27
CA ALA A 119 -18.22 -6.86 1.73
C ALA A 119 -19.23 -6.73 0.57
N ARG A 120 -18.92 -5.91 -0.45
CA ARG A 120 -19.77 -5.77 -1.66
C ARG A 120 -19.96 -7.08 -2.42
N HIS A 121 -18.95 -7.94 -2.41
CA HIS A 121 -18.97 -9.25 -3.08
C HIS A 121 -19.47 -10.39 -2.18
N GLY A 122 -19.92 -10.10 -0.96
CA GLY A 122 -20.54 -11.11 -0.08
C GLY A 122 -19.56 -12.12 0.51
N HIS A 123 -18.29 -11.74 0.71
CA HIS A 123 -17.34 -12.58 1.45
C HIS A 123 -17.64 -12.55 2.96
N THR A 124 -17.34 -13.64 3.66
CA THR A 124 -17.35 -13.71 5.12
C THR A 124 -16.00 -13.27 5.70
N ASP A 125 -15.94 -13.09 7.02
CA ASP A 125 -14.69 -12.83 7.75
C ASP A 125 -13.92 -11.61 7.21
N VAL A 126 -14.67 -10.60 6.74
CA VAL A 126 -14.19 -9.49 5.92
C VAL A 126 -12.94 -8.81 6.49
N ALA A 127 -12.91 -8.54 7.79
CA ALA A 127 -11.78 -7.86 8.45
C ALA A 127 -10.50 -8.71 8.44
N ASP A 128 -10.58 -9.96 8.91
CA ASP A 128 -9.44 -10.89 8.94
C ASP A 128 -8.93 -11.19 7.52
N ARG A 129 -9.87 -11.28 6.59
CA ARG A 129 -9.63 -11.54 5.18
C ARG A 129 -8.94 -10.38 4.48
N ALA A 130 -9.38 -9.15 4.75
CA ALA A 130 -8.71 -7.94 4.29
C ALA A 130 -7.31 -7.82 4.87
N ALA A 131 -7.13 -8.09 6.17
CA ALA A 131 -5.82 -8.08 6.82
C ALA A 131 -4.87 -9.12 6.20
N ALA A 132 -5.34 -10.35 5.96
CA ALA A 132 -4.56 -11.39 5.31
C ALA A 132 -4.12 -10.99 3.89
N LEU A 133 -5.03 -10.40 3.10
CA LEU A 133 -4.71 -9.86 1.78
C LEU A 133 -3.69 -8.74 1.86
N LEU A 134 -3.85 -7.79 2.78
CA LEU A 134 -2.92 -6.68 2.94
C LEU A 134 -1.52 -7.15 3.34
N HIS A 135 -1.42 -8.10 4.28
CA HIS A 135 -0.14 -8.72 4.64
C HIS A 135 0.52 -9.41 3.45
N PHE A 136 -0.25 -10.14 2.64
CA PHE A 136 0.25 -10.77 1.42
C PHE A 136 0.77 -9.74 0.41
N VAL A 137 -0.01 -8.69 0.14
CA VAL A 137 0.37 -7.63 -0.79
C VAL A 137 1.64 -6.91 -0.33
N LEU A 138 1.74 -6.55 0.96
CA LEU A 138 2.92 -5.90 1.53
C LEU A 138 4.15 -6.81 1.46
N GLY A 139 4.02 -8.09 1.83
CA GLY A 139 5.10 -9.06 1.75
C GLY A 139 5.58 -9.29 0.32
N HIS A 140 4.65 -9.44 -0.62
CA HIS A 140 4.96 -9.58 -2.04
C HIS A 140 5.67 -8.34 -2.59
N ALA A 141 5.13 -7.15 -2.36
CA ALA A 141 5.71 -5.90 -2.85
C ALA A 141 7.11 -5.65 -2.24
N THR A 142 7.29 -5.96 -0.96
CA THR A 142 8.60 -5.87 -0.31
C THR A 142 9.61 -6.82 -0.96
N LEU A 143 9.23 -8.08 -1.22
CA LEU A 143 10.09 -9.04 -1.91
C LEU A 143 10.50 -8.54 -3.31
N VAL A 144 9.54 -8.00 -4.08
CA VAL A 144 9.80 -7.46 -5.42
C VAL A 144 10.79 -6.29 -5.35
N GLN A 145 10.57 -5.30 -4.48
CA GLN A 145 11.47 -4.15 -4.35
C GLN A 145 12.88 -4.57 -3.89
N GLN A 146 12.99 -5.53 -2.97
CA GLN A 146 14.29 -6.06 -2.53
C GLN A 146 15.04 -6.77 -3.67
N ARG A 147 14.34 -7.50 -4.55
CA ARG A 147 14.93 -8.08 -5.77
C ARG A 147 15.40 -7.00 -6.74
N MET A 148 14.56 -6.00 -7.01
CA MET A 148 14.93 -4.86 -7.86
C MET A 148 16.19 -4.15 -7.34
N HIS A 149 16.34 -4.00 -6.01
CA HIS A 149 17.56 -3.46 -5.41
C HIS A 149 18.75 -4.40 -5.57
N ALA A 150 18.61 -5.71 -5.34
CA ALA A 150 19.71 -6.66 -5.55
C ALA A 150 20.21 -6.65 -7.01
N ASP A 151 19.29 -6.56 -7.97
CA ASP A 151 19.58 -6.50 -9.40
C ASP A 151 20.30 -5.20 -9.77
N SER A 152 19.86 -4.05 -9.24
CA SER A 152 20.52 -2.76 -9.49
C SER A 152 21.95 -2.68 -8.96
N HIS A 153 22.28 -3.51 -7.96
CA HIS A 153 23.63 -3.62 -7.38
C HIS A 153 24.46 -4.77 -7.97
N GLY A 154 23.95 -5.48 -8.99
CA GLY A 154 24.65 -6.60 -9.63
C GLY A 154 24.81 -7.84 -8.74
N ALA A 155 24.04 -7.95 -7.66
CA ALA A 155 24.08 -9.06 -6.71
C ALA A 155 23.16 -10.23 -7.10
N ALA A 156 22.41 -10.10 -8.20
CA ALA A 156 21.59 -11.15 -8.78
C ALA A 156 22.43 -12.40 -9.10
N LEU A 157 22.14 -13.51 -8.43
CA LEU A 157 22.83 -14.78 -8.64
C LEU A 157 22.51 -15.34 -10.05
N ALA A 158 23.47 -15.16 -10.95
CA ALA A 158 23.77 -15.94 -12.17
C ALA A 158 22.77 -15.98 -13.35
N ASP A 159 23.38 -15.89 -14.55
CA ASP A 159 22.84 -15.98 -15.92
C ASP A 159 21.82 -14.90 -16.32
N GLY A 160 22.31 -13.88 -17.03
CA GLY A 160 21.58 -12.69 -17.49
C GLY A 160 20.47 -12.93 -18.52
N THR A 161 19.65 -13.95 -18.34
CA THR A 161 18.56 -14.34 -19.26
C THR A 161 17.19 -14.53 -18.59
N VAL A 162 17.09 -14.48 -17.25
CA VAL A 162 15.79 -14.59 -16.55
C VAL A 162 15.53 -13.28 -15.82
N ASP A 163 14.49 -12.56 -16.26
CA ASP A 163 13.92 -11.48 -15.46
C ASP A 163 13.46 -12.07 -14.11
N ILE A 164 14.13 -11.70 -13.03
CA ILE A 164 13.92 -12.22 -11.67
C ILE A 164 12.55 -11.81 -11.12
N THR A 165 11.91 -10.82 -11.75
CA THR A 165 10.55 -10.41 -11.49
C THR A 165 9.53 -11.08 -12.42
N ALA A 166 9.96 -11.71 -13.51
CA ALA A 166 9.08 -12.40 -14.43
C ALA A 166 8.31 -13.51 -13.71
N GLY A 167 6.98 -13.45 -13.84
CA GLY A 167 6.06 -14.39 -13.21
C GLY A 167 5.62 -14.01 -11.80
N LEU A 168 6.21 -12.99 -11.16
CA LEU A 168 5.73 -12.49 -9.86
C LEU A 168 4.31 -11.93 -9.96
N ASP A 169 3.93 -11.32 -11.08
CA ASP A 169 2.54 -10.90 -11.35
C ASP A 169 1.56 -12.08 -11.30
N ARG A 170 1.93 -13.20 -11.92
CA ARG A 170 1.08 -14.40 -11.89
C ARG A 170 0.99 -14.99 -10.48
N VAL A 171 2.10 -15.03 -9.76
CA VAL A 171 2.13 -15.50 -8.36
C VAL A 171 1.29 -14.59 -7.46
N PHE A 172 1.36 -13.28 -7.69
CA PHE A 172 0.54 -12.29 -7.01
C PHE A 172 -0.94 -12.53 -7.25
N ASP A 173 -1.36 -12.63 -8.51
CA ASP A 173 -2.76 -12.85 -8.87
C ASP A 173 -3.30 -14.15 -8.26
N LEU A 174 -2.55 -15.25 -8.40
CA LEU A 174 -2.92 -16.54 -7.82
C LEU A 174 -3.02 -16.47 -6.31
N GLY A 175 -2.07 -15.81 -5.64
CA GLY A 175 -2.09 -15.64 -4.19
C GLY A 175 -3.27 -14.80 -3.72
N VAL A 176 -3.56 -13.67 -4.39
CA VAL A 176 -4.73 -12.85 -4.08
C VAL A 176 -6.01 -13.65 -4.27
N THR A 177 -6.19 -14.36 -5.40
CA THR A 177 -7.39 -15.16 -5.63
C THR A 177 -7.53 -16.30 -4.62
N ALA A 178 -6.44 -17.00 -4.31
CA ALA A 178 -6.45 -18.09 -3.32
C ALA A 178 -6.80 -17.59 -1.93
N ILE A 179 -6.19 -16.48 -1.51
CA ILE A 179 -6.51 -15.85 -0.23
C ILE A 179 -7.95 -15.40 -0.28
N ALA A 180 -8.37 -14.57 -1.27
CA ALA A 180 -9.71 -14.00 -1.51
C ALA A 180 -10.85 -15.04 -1.52
N GLY A 181 -10.56 -16.29 -1.85
CA GLY A 181 -11.52 -17.39 -1.77
C GLY A 181 -12.78 -17.14 -2.61
N GLN A 182 -13.79 -17.97 -2.39
CA GLN A 182 -15.09 -17.78 -3.02
C GLN A 182 -16.00 -16.92 -2.13
N PRO A 183 -16.88 -16.09 -2.71
CA PRO A 183 -17.93 -15.42 -1.95
C PRO A 183 -18.87 -16.47 -1.34
N ALA A 184 -19.58 -16.10 -0.27
CA ALA A 184 -20.55 -17.01 0.34
C ALA A 184 -21.57 -17.43 -0.72
N SER A 185 -21.73 -18.73 -0.95
CA SER A 185 -22.76 -19.24 -1.84
C SER A 185 -24.11 -18.75 -1.33
N SER A 186 -24.76 -17.86 -2.07
CA SER A 186 -26.13 -17.45 -1.80
C SER A 186 -26.99 -18.71 -1.82
N GLY A 187 -27.42 -19.16 -0.63
CA GLY A 187 -28.19 -20.38 -0.47
C GLY A 187 -29.46 -20.30 -1.32
N VAL A 188 -29.50 -21.05 -2.42
CA VAL A 188 -30.76 -21.39 -3.07
C VAL A 188 -31.49 -22.32 -2.11
N SER A 189 -32.41 -21.78 -1.32
CA SER A 189 -33.38 -22.62 -0.61
C SER A 189 -34.19 -23.37 -1.68
N PRO A 190 -34.23 -24.71 -1.67
CA PRO A 190 -35.11 -25.43 -2.56
C PRO A 190 -36.55 -25.03 -2.22
N GLN A 191 -37.27 -24.46 -3.19
CA GLN A 191 -38.70 -24.21 -3.04
C GLN A 191 -39.39 -25.55 -2.77
N THR A 192 -39.87 -25.73 -1.55
CA THR A 192 -40.70 -26.87 -1.18
C THR A 192 -42.05 -26.71 -1.87
N THR A 193 -42.22 -27.34 -3.02
CA THR A 193 -43.51 -27.44 -3.71
C THR A 193 -44.54 -28.06 -2.75
N PRO A 194 -45.67 -27.40 -2.46
CA PRO A 194 -46.68 -27.98 -1.58
C PRO A 194 -47.34 -29.17 -2.28
N ARG A 195 -47.22 -30.36 -1.67
CA ARG A 195 -47.98 -31.56 -2.04
C ARG A 195 -49.47 -31.23 -1.93
N ARG A 196 -50.17 -31.15 -3.06
CA ARG A 196 -51.64 -31.24 -3.09
C ARG A 196 -52.03 -32.65 -2.63
N GLY A 197 -52.80 -32.72 -1.53
CA GLY A 197 -53.41 -33.96 -1.06
C GLY A 197 -54.49 -34.46 -2.02
N PRO A 198 -54.84 -35.75 -1.98
CA PRO A 198 -55.82 -36.35 -2.88
C PRO A 198 -57.24 -35.90 -2.51
N VAL A 199 -58.08 -35.72 -3.53
CA VAL A 199 -59.53 -35.51 -3.44
C VAL A 199 -60.22 -36.87 -3.54
#